data_AF-A0A432QWM6-F1
#
_entry.id   AF-A0A432QWM6-F1
#
_cell.length_a   1.000
_cell.length_b   1.000
_cell.length_c   1.000
_cell.angle_alpha   90.00
_cell.angle_beta   90.00
_cell.angle_gamma   90.00
#
_symmetry.space_group_name_H-M   'P 1'
#
loop_
_entity.id
_entity.type
_entity.pdbx_description
1 polymer ?
#
loop_
_entity_poly.entity_id
_entity_poly.type
_entity_poly.pdbx_seq_one_letter_code
_entity_poly.pdbx_strand_id
1 'polypeptide(L)'
;MTEANLIQIDKKTALEAFMDPNHRELTPYIDKVTSLVTDFEHDMSTAASRKRTASLAYRVSKLKTQVIKIGKGLTSEWRSKTKIVNANCKYIEEELDNLRDLARKPLSEWEEEESKRVDAIKKRIATINMFSDNQVNQTISDLRLSLEHLKMLVIDDSFEEFQKDAQAAKEDSIDRLNAAIDDAVEKAAIDAELEQARRDREELQALRQEREKRLKSSKTPPAPTKPEPEAALPEKDTTQHTNRNINVDYASIPGDELPNVLGTDAVKWATAFNQIVIENNVPIDEELICTWFAFAFETARSHKTVAVE
;
A
#
# COMPACT_ATOMS: atom_id res chain seq x y z
N MET A 1 -33.45 88.20 -22.36
CA MET A 1 -32.84 87.02 -23.03
C MET A 1 -33.61 85.80 -22.56
N THR A 2 -34.49 85.34 -23.43
CA THR A 2 -35.56 84.35 -23.21
C THR A 2 -35.03 82.97 -22.81
N GLU A 3 -35.87 82.22 -22.09
CA GLU A 3 -35.68 80.84 -21.61
C GLU A 3 -35.54 79.82 -22.77
N ALA A 4 -34.55 79.98 -23.63
CA ALA A 4 -34.37 79.13 -24.78
C ALA A 4 -33.80 77.75 -24.35
N ASN A 5 -34.68 76.75 -24.45
CA ASN A 5 -34.42 75.32 -24.59
C ASN A 5 -32.95 75.00 -24.87
N LEU A 6 -32.22 74.57 -23.85
CA LEU A 6 -30.95 73.88 -24.04
C LEU A 6 -31.31 72.50 -24.57
N ILE A 7 -31.40 72.39 -25.91
CA ILE A 7 -31.28 71.16 -26.70
C ILE A 7 -32.14 70.00 -26.18
N GLN A 8 -33.31 69.82 -26.78
CA GLN A 8 -34.10 68.60 -26.60
C GLN A 8 -33.65 67.55 -27.62
N ILE A 9 -33.06 66.44 -27.14
CA ILE A 9 -32.83 65.26 -27.98
C ILE A 9 -34.16 64.51 -28.07
N ASP A 10 -34.74 64.44 -29.26
CA ASP A 10 -35.95 63.66 -29.49
C ASP A 10 -35.68 62.16 -29.27
N LYS A 11 -36.67 61.45 -28.72
CA LYS A 11 -36.54 60.02 -28.40
C LYS A 11 -36.27 59.15 -29.64
N LYS A 12 -36.76 59.53 -30.82
CA LYS A 12 -36.61 58.74 -32.05
C LYS A 12 -35.18 58.82 -32.59
N THR A 13 -34.56 60.00 -32.53
CA THR A 13 -33.15 60.21 -32.92
C THR A 13 -32.16 59.76 -31.84
N ALA A 14 -32.61 59.64 -30.59
CA ALA A 14 -31.75 59.23 -29.48
C ALA A 14 -31.13 57.84 -29.66
N LEU A 15 -31.87 56.85 -30.19
CA LEU A 15 -31.33 55.50 -30.33
C LEU A 15 -30.11 55.47 -31.27
N GLU A 16 -30.24 56.04 -32.46
CA GLU A 16 -29.16 56.14 -33.45
C GLU A 16 -27.96 56.90 -32.87
N ALA A 17 -28.21 58.01 -32.18
CA ALA A 17 -27.16 58.82 -31.58
C ALA A 17 -26.38 58.10 -30.46
N PHE A 18 -27.08 57.33 -29.63
CA PHE A 18 -26.46 56.56 -28.55
C PHE A 18 -25.83 55.24 -29.03
N MET A 19 -26.17 54.77 -30.23
CA MET A 19 -25.59 53.58 -30.85
C MET A 19 -24.37 53.88 -31.73
N ASP A 20 -24.11 55.15 -32.08
CA ASP A 20 -22.91 55.52 -32.84
C ASP A 20 -21.65 55.40 -31.96
N PRO A 21 -20.73 54.45 -32.26
CA PRO A 21 -19.52 54.26 -31.46
C PRO A 21 -18.57 55.47 -31.52
N ASN A 22 -18.71 56.33 -32.52
CA ASN A 22 -17.87 57.52 -32.71
C ASN A 22 -18.52 58.82 -32.19
N HIS A 23 -19.70 58.72 -31.57
CA HIS A 23 -20.42 59.84 -30.97
C HIS A 23 -20.77 61.00 -31.93
N ARG A 24 -20.75 60.80 -33.25
CA ARG A 24 -20.90 61.87 -34.25
C ARG A 24 -22.22 62.62 -34.12
N GLU A 25 -23.29 61.93 -33.75
CA GLU A 25 -24.60 62.53 -33.52
C GLU A 25 -24.71 63.23 -32.15
N LEU A 26 -23.84 62.90 -31.19
CA LEU A 26 -23.80 63.53 -29.87
C LEU A 26 -22.86 64.74 -29.83
N THR A 27 -21.79 64.72 -30.63
CA THR A 27 -20.76 65.78 -30.71
C THR A 27 -21.34 67.17 -30.98
N PRO A 28 -22.25 67.39 -31.95
CA PRO A 28 -22.84 68.71 -32.20
C PRO A 28 -23.56 69.32 -30.97
N TYR A 29 -24.16 68.47 -30.13
CA TYR A 29 -24.79 68.93 -28.90
C TYR A 29 -23.77 69.35 -27.85
N ILE A 30 -22.67 68.61 -27.74
CA ILE A 30 -21.54 68.95 -26.86
C ILE A 30 -20.87 70.24 -27.36
N ASP A 31 -20.59 70.37 -28.65
CA ASP A 31 -19.97 71.55 -29.24
C ASP A 31 -20.81 72.81 -28.99
N LYS A 32 -22.12 72.71 -29.17
CA LYS A 32 -23.03 73.83 -28.89
C LYS A 32 -23.01 74.25 -27.42
N VAL A 33 -22.90 73.30 -26.49
CA VAL A 33 -22.76 73.59 -25.05
C VAL A 33 -21.39 74.19 -24.75
N THR A 34 -20.34 73.67 -25.39
CA THR A 34 -18.96 74.18 -25.28
C THR A 34 -18.91 75.64 -25.73
N SER A 35 -19.43 75.99 -26.90
CA SER A 35 -19.52 77.37 -27.37
C SER A 35 -20.29 78.27 -26.40
N LEU A 36 -21.43 77.78 -25.88
CA LEU A 36 -22.22 78.50 -24.88
C LEU A 36 -21.47 78.79 -23.58
N VAL A 37 -20.49 77.95 -23.22
CA VAL A 37 -19.65 78.13 -22.04
C VAL A 37 -18.46 79.02 -22.36
N THR A 38 -17.80 78.84 -23.50
CA THR A 38 -16.62 79.63 -23.89
C THR A 38 -16.96 81.08 -24.23
N ASP A 39 -18.12 81.31 -24.85
CA ASP A 39 -18.54 82.65 -25.30
C ASP A 39 -19.20 83.45 -24.17
N PHE A 40 -19.45 82.81 -23.02
CA PHE A 40 -20.05 83.46 -21.87
C PHE A 40 -19.01 84.24 -21.07
N GLU A 41 -19.17 85.56 -21.00
CA GLU A 41 -18.26 86.41 -20.22
C GLU A 41 -18.44 86.19 -18.70
N HIS A 42 -17.38 85.67 -18.07
CA HIS A 42 -17.35 85.33 -16.66
C HIS A 42 -16.95 86.53 -15.78
N ASP A 43 -17.89 87.45 -15.54
CA ASP A 43 -17.69 88.53 -14.58
C ASP A 43 -17.88 88.04 -13.12
N MET A 44 -16.87 88.27 -12.28
CA MET A 44 -16.83 87.90 -10.87
C MET A 44 -16.97 89.08 -9.91
N SER A 45 -17.09 90.30 -10.42
CA SER A 45 -17.08 91.54 -9.63
C SER A 45 -18.32 91.69 -8.73
N THR A 46 -19.49 91.19 -9.14
CA THR A 46 -20.75 91.34 -8.39
C THR A 46 -21.41 90.01 -8.04
N ALA A 47 -22.23 90.01 -6.99
CA ALA A 47 -23.02 88.83 -6.62
C ALA A 47 -23.98 88.39 -7.74
N ALA A 48 -24.52 89.35 -8.50
CA ALA A 48 -25.42 89.08 -9.62
C ALA A 48 -24.70 88.43 -10.82
N SER A 49 -23.48 88.87 -11.15
CA SER A 49 -22.69 88.26 -12.23
C SER A 49 -22.15 86.87 -11.85
N ARG A 50 -21.69 86.66 -10.61
CA ARG A 50 -21.36 85.32 -10.08
C ARG A 50 -22.55 84.35 -10.14
N LYS A 51 -23.77 84.82 -9.83
CA LYS A 51 -25.00 84.01 -9.92
C LYS A 51 -25.33 83.61 -11.37
N ARG A 52 -25.03 84.46 -12.35
CA ARG A 52 -25.23 84.12 -13.78
C ARG A 52 -24.27 83.01 -14.22
N THR A 53 -23.01 83.03 -13.81
CA THR A 53 -22.06 81.93 -14.04
C THR A 53 -22.53 80.63 -13.39
N ALA A 54 -23.00 80.68 -12.13
CA ALA A 54 -23.56 79.50 -11.47
C ALA A 54 -24.80 78.93 -12.19
N SER A 55 -25.66 79.81 -12.72
CA SER A 55 -26.83 79.42 -13.51
C SER A 55 -26.45 78.70 -14.81
N LEU A 56 -25.39 79.15 -15.50
CA LEU A 56 -24.86 78.46 -16.67
C LEU A 56 -24.38 77.05 -16.35
N ALA A 57 -23.57 76.89 -15.29
CA ALA A 57 -23.09 75.58 -14.84
C ALA A 57 -24.25 74.63 -14.45
N TYR A 58 -25.29 75.16 -13.80
CA TYR A 58 -26.49 74.41 -13.47
C TYR A 58 -27.23 73.93 -14.73
N ARG A 59 -27.34 74.77 -15.76
CA ARG A 59 -27.96 74.38 -17.05
C ARG A 59 -27.20 73.25 -17.74
N VAL A 60 -25.87 73.30 -17.75
CA VAL A 60 -25.02 72.20 -18.28
C VAL A 60 -25.26 70.91 -17.50
N SER A 61 -25.30 70.99 -16.17
CA SER A 61 -25.57 69.82 -15.30
C SER A 61 -26.96 69.22 -15.52
N LYS A 62 -27.97 70.07 -15.74
CA LYS A 62 -29.34 69.65 -16.06
C LYS A 62 -29.41 68.93 -17.40
N LEU A 63 -28.76 69.46 -18.43
CA LEU A 63 -28.69 68.81 -19.75
C LEU A 63 -27.97 67.45 -19.68
N LYS A 64 -26.82 67.37 -19.00
CA LYS A 64 -26.12 66.09 -18.74
C LYS A 64 -27.07 65.04 -18.17
N THR A 65 -27.80 65.42 -17.12
CA THR A 65 -28.74 64.52 -16.44
C THR A 65 -29.87 64.07 -17.36
N GLN A 66 -30.41 64.97 -18.19
CA GLN A 66 -31.45 64.66 -19.16
C GLN A 66 -30.96 63.69 -20.24
N VAL A 67 -29.81 63.96 -20.86
CA VAL A 67 -29.22 63.13 -21.92
C VAL A 67 -28.91 61.73 -21.39
N ILE A 68 -28.26 61.61 -20.23
CA ILE A 68 -27.98 60.32 -19.59
C ILE A 68 -29.29 59.56 -19.26
N LYS A 69 -30.33 60.26 -18.80
CA LYS A 69 -31.63 59.64 -18.50
C LYS A 69 -32.27 59.05 -19.75
N ILE A 70 -32.17 59.72 -20.90
CA ILE A 70 -32.65 59.21 -22.20
C ILE A 70 -31.89 57.94 -22.57
N GLY A 71 -30.54 57.96 -22.56
CA GLY A 71 -29.72 56.80 -22.89
C GLY A 71 -29.97 55.58 -21.97
N LYS A 72 -30.13 55.82 -20.66
CA LYS A 72 -30.52 54.75 -19.71
C LYS A 72 -31.91 54.20 -19.98
N GLY A 73 -32.83 55.04 -20.45
CA GLY A 73 -34.19 54.65 -20.83
C GLY A 73 -34.24 53.69 -22.02
N LEU A 74 -33.37 53.89 -23.02
CA LEU A 74 -33.32 53.05 -24.24
C LEU A 74 -33.07 51.56 -23.95
N THR A 75 -32.31 51.27 -22.90
CA THR A 75 -31.92 49.90 -22.52
C THR A 75 -32.70 49.36 -21.33
N SER A 76 -33.64 50.13 -20.77
CA SER A 76 -34.36 49.77 -19.54
C SER A 76 -35.21 48.52 -19.72
N GLU A 77 -35.98 48.45 -20.80
CA GLU A 77 -36.83 47.30 -21.08
C GLU A 77 -35.99 46.05 -21.37
N TRP A 78 -34.93 46.18 -22.16
CA TRP A 78 -34.00 45.07 -22.45
C TRP A 78 -33.38 44.53 -21.17
N ARG A 79 -32.86 45.39 -20.29
CA ARG A 79 -32.30 44.97 -19.00
C ARG A 79 -33.32 44.24 -18.13
N SER A 80 -34.57 44.72 -18.10
CA SER A 80 -35.65 44.06 -17.36
C SER A 80 -35.94 42.67 -17.94
N LYS A 81 -36.06 42.57 -19.27
CA LYS A 81 -36.26 41.29 -19.97
C LYS A 81 -35.10 40.33 -19.74
N THR A 82 -33.85 40.78 -19.88
CA THR A 82 -32.64 39.98 -19.58
C THR A 82 -32.64 39.48 -18.14
N LYS A 83 -32.98 40.32 -17.16
CA LYS A 83 -33.07 39.90 -15.76
C LYS A 83 -34.10 38.79 -15.56
N ILE A 84 -35.27 38.91 -16.18
CA ILE A 84 -36.34 37.90 -16.11
C ILE A 84 -35.89 36.59 -16.78
N VAL A 85 -35.31 36.67 -17.98
CA VAL A 85 -34.80 35.48 -18.69
C VAL A 85 -33.75 34.76 -17.87
N ASN A 86 -32.76 35.48 -17.33
CA ASN A 86 -31.71 34.87 -16.51
C ASN A 86 -32.28 34.22 -15.24
N ALA A 87 -33.27 34.84 -14.60
CA ALA A 87 -33.94 34.25 -13.44
C ALA A 87 -34.68 32.94 -13.82
N ASN A 88 -35.37 32.92 -14.97
CA ASN A 88 -36.04 31.73 -15.45
C ASN A 88 -35.05 30.63 -15.87
N CYS A 89 -33.93 30.97 -16.50
CA CYS A 89 -32.89 29.99 -16.83
C CYS A 89 -32.36 29.32 -15.56
N LYS A 90 -32.05 30.12 -14.53
CA LYS A 90 -31.60 29.61 -13.25
C LYS A 90 -32.65 28.71 -12.57
N TYR A 91 -33.92 29.12 -12.60
CA TYR A 91 -35.01 28.31 -12.08
C TYR A 91 -35.10 26.95 -12.79
N ILE A 92 -35.04 26.95 -14.13
CA ILE A 92 -35.11 25.70 -14.92
C ILE A 92 -33.89 24.81 -14.64
N GLU A 93 -32.69 25.39 -14.50
CA GLU A 93 -31.48 24.67 -14.15
C GLU A 93 -31.62 23.97 -12.79
N GLU A 94 -32.02 24.71 -11.75
CA GLU A 94 -32.22 24.17 -10.40
C GLU A 94 -33.30 23.06 -10.38
N GLU A 95 -34.43 23.27 -11.06
CA GLU A 95 -35.49 22.26 -11.12
C GLU A 95 -35.09 21.00 -11.90
N LEU A 96 -34.38 21.14 -13.02
CA LEU A 96 -33.93 19.99 -13.81
C LEU A 96 -32.80 19.22 -13.11
N ASP A 97 -31.92 19.90 -12.39
CA ASP A 97 -30.91 19.24 -11.53
C ASP A 97 -31.59 18.44 -10.41
N ASN A 98 -32.56 19.04 -9.73
CA ASN A 98 -33.34 18.33 -8.71
C ASN A 98 -34.06 17.10 -9.28
N LEU A 99 -34.68 17.22 -10.46
CA LEU A 99 -35.35 16.11 -11.14
C LEU A 99 -34.37 15.03 -11.59
N ARG A 100 -33.19 15.40 -12.09
CA ARG A 100 -32.12 14.45 -12.43
C ARG A 100 -31.69 13.67 -11.19
N ASP A 101 -31.46 14.35 -10.08
CA ASP A 101 -30.99 13.73 -8.84
C ASP A 101 -32.07 12.82 -8.25
N LEU A 102 -33.34 13.24 -8.27
CA LEU A 102 -34.49 12.39 -7.90
C LEU A 102 -34.62 11.17 -8.82
N ALA A 103 -34.42 11.33 -10.12
CA ALA A 103 -34.48 10.22 -11.08
C ALA A 103 -33.33 9.23 -10.87
N ARG A 104 -32.13 9.71 -10.47
CA ARG A 104 -30.95 8.87 -10.22
C ARG A 104 -30.98 8.22 -8.82
N LYS A 105 -31.69 8.82 -7.86
CA LYS A 105 -31.72 8.40 -6.46
C LYS A 105 -31.99 6.91 -6.25
N PRO A 106 -33.00 6.26 -6.87
CA PRO A 106 -33.26 4.83 -6.65
C PRO A 106 -32.09 3.94 -7.09
N LEU A 107 -31.40 4.30 -8.18
CA LEU A 107 -30.22 3.57 -8.62
C LEU A 107 -29.05 3.78 -7.66
N SER A 108 -28.87 4.99 -7.12
CA SER A 108 -27.81 5.27 -6.15
C SER A 108 -28.02 4.51 -4.85
N GLU A 109 -29.26 4.46 -4.36
CA GLU A 109 -29.63 3.70 -3.15
C GLU A 109 -29.39 2.19 -3.36
N TRP A 110 -29.76 1.67 -4.53
CA TRP A 110 -29.48 0.26 -4.86
C TRP A 110 -27.97 -0.03 -4.97
N GLU A 111 -27.20 0.83 -5.65
CA GLU A 111 -25.74 0.67 -5.77
C GLU A 111 -25.05 0.69 -4.40
N GLU A 112 -25.49 1.57 -3.48
CA GLU A 112 -24.96 1.64 -2.12
C GLU A 112 -25.29 0.38 -1.30
N GLU A 113 -26.54 -0.08 -1.35
CA GLU A 113 -26.95 -1.29 -0.65
C GLU A 113 -26.25 -2.54 -1.21
N GLU A 114 -26.13 -2.62 -2.54
CA GLU A 114 -25.44 -3.72 -3.20
C GLU A 114 -23.95 -3.73 -2.86
N SER A 115 -23.30 -2.56 -2.84
CA SER A 115 -21.91 -2.44 -2.38
C SER A 115 -21.76 -2.89 -0.93
N LYS A 116 -22.68 -2.50 -0.03
CA LYS A 116 -22.66 -2.94 1.38
C LYS A 116 -22.85 -4.44 1.51
N ARG A 117 -23.78 -5.03 0.73
CA ARG A 117 -24.03 -6.48 0.69
C ARG A 117 -22.76 -7.23 0.28
N VAL A 118 -22.17 -6.87 -0.86
CA VAL A 118 -20.93 -7.47 -1.37
C VAL A 118 -19.77 -7.31 -0.38
N ASP A 119 -19.57 -6.12 0.19
CA ASP A 119 -18.51 -5.87 1.16
C ASP A 119 -18.70 -6.68 2.45
N ALA A 120 -19.94 -6.85 2.93
CA ALA A 120 -20.25 -7.66 4.10
C ALA A 120 -19.88 -9.13 3.86
N ILE A 121 -20.22 -9.68 2.69
CA ILE A 121 -19.88 -11.06 2.32
C ILE A 121 -18.36 -11.21 2.19
N LYS A 122 -17.67 -10.29 1.50
CA LYS A 122 -16.20 -10.31 1.38
C LYS A 122 -15.49 -10.21 2.73
N LYS A 123 -16.00 -9.41 3.67
CA LYS A 123 -15.46 -9.34 5.04
C LYS A 123 -15.60 -10.66 5.78
N ARG A 124 -16.73 -11.36 5.64
CA ARG A 124 -16.92 -12.70 6.23
C ARG A 124 -15.90 -13.69 5.66
N ILE A 125 -15.68 -13.66 4.34
CA ILE A 125 -14.64 -14.48 3.68
C ILE A 125 -13.24 -14.11 4.18
N ALA A 126 -12.94 -12.82 4.35
CA ALA A 126 -11.68 -12.40 4.93
C ALA A 126 -11.52 -12.91 6.38
N THR A 127 -12.58 -12.89 7.19
CA THR A 127 -12.57 -13.47 8.55
C THR A 127 -12.28 -14.97 8.52
N ILE A 128 -12.76 -15.70 7.52
CA ILE A 128 -12.40 -17.11 7.31
C ILE A 128 -10.89 -17.26 7.15
N ASN A 129 -10.29 -16.48 6.25
CA ASN A 129 -8.84 -16.53 6.00
C ASN A 129 -8.01 -16.18 7.25
N MET A 130 -8.51 -15.24 8.06
CA MET A 130 -7.84 -14.81 9.29
C MET A 130 -7.66 -15.93 10.33
N PHE A 131 -8.43 -17.02 10.28
CA PHE A 131 -8.21 -18.17 11.18
C PHE A 131 -6.85 -18.85 10.94
N SER A 132 -6.36 -18.79 9.71
CA SER A 132 -5.08 -19.39 9.30
C SER A 132 -3.95 -18.37 9.08
N ASP A 133 -4.25 -17.08 9.19
CA ASP A 133 -3.25 -16.03 9.00
C ASP A 133 -2.33 -15.91 10.22
N ASN A 134 -1.04 -15.72 9.96
CA ASN A 134 -0.01 -15.44 10.97
C ASN A 134 -0.03 -16.39 12.19
N GLN A 135 0.21 -17.68 11.93
CA GLN A 135 0.29 -18.74 12.94
C GLN A 135 1.56 -18.66 13.83
N VAL A 136 2.38 -17.61 13.64
CA VAL A 136 3.62 -17.41 14.39
C VAL A 136 3.30 -17.21 15.87
N ASN A 137 4.00 -17.93 16.75
CA ASN A 137 3.82 -17.92 18.21
C ASN A 137 2.46 -18.42 18.73
N GLN A 138 1.66 -19.11 17.92
CA GLN A 138 0.45 -19.77 18.41
C GLN A 138 0.78 -21.11 19.07
N THR A 139 0.04 -21.46 20.13
CA THR A 139 0.19 -22.78 20.74
C THR A 139 -0.57 -23.84 19.91
N ILE A 140 -0.17 -25.10 20.02
CA ILE A 140 -0.89 -26.23 19.38
C ILE A 140 -2.37 -26.25 19.80
N SER A 141 -2.66 -25.87 21.05
CA SER A 141 -4.04 -25.78 21.55
C SER A 141 -4.84 -24.70 20.84
N ASP A 142 -4.26 -23.51 20.63
CA ASP A 142 -4.92 -22.39 19.95
C ASP A 142 -5.19 -22.73 18.48
N LEU A 143 -4.21 -23.37 17.80
CA LEU A 143 -4.36 -23.81 16.42
C LEU A 143 -5.50 -24.83 16.26
N ARG A 144 -5.60 -25.80 17.19
CA ARG A 144 -6.70 -26.79 17.19
C ARG A 144 -8.06 -26.16 17.45
N LEU A 145 -8.14 -25.18 18.34
CA LEU A 145 -9.37 -24.45 18.60
C LEU A 145 -9.82 -23.66 17.37
N SER A 146 -8.90 -22.96 16.70
CA SER A 146 -9.16 -22.27 15.44
C SER A 146 -9.65 -23.22 14.35
N LEU A 147 -9.05 -24.41 14.24
CA LEU A 147 -9.47 -25.45 13.30
C LEU A 147 -10.90 -25.96 13.60
N GLU A 148 -11.23 -26.17 14.87
CA GLU A 148 -12.58 -26.60 15.27
C GLU A 148 -13.63 -25.53 14.95
N HIS A 149 -13.37 -24.28 15.29
CA HIS A 149 -14.24 -23.15 14.94
C HIS A 149 -14.46 -23.06 13.43
N LEU A 150 -13.41 -23.21 12.63
CA LEU A 150 -13.50 -23.16 11.19
C LEU A 150 -14.28 -24.35 10.62
N LYS A 151 -14.09 -25.56 11.15
CA LYS A 151 -14.87 -26.75 10.75
C LYS A 151 -16.36 -26.57 11.00
N MET A 152 -16.74 -25.96 12.13
CA MET A 152 -18.13 -25.69 12.51
C MET A 152 -18.80 -24.59 11.68
N LEU A 153 -18.02 -23.71 11.04
CA LEU A 153 -18.56 -22.64 10.21
C LEU A 153 -19.29 -23.20 8.97
N VAL A 154 -20.59 -22.97 8.84
CA VAL A 154 -21.37 -23.42 7.68
C VAL A 154 -21.32 -22.36 6.58
N ILE A 155 -20.99 -22.78 5.36
CA ILE A 155 -21.09 -21.94 4.16
C ILE A 155 -22.42 -22.27 3.47
N ASP A 156 -23.43 -21.45 3.72
CA ASP A 156 -24.79 -21.59 3.21
C ASP A 156 -25.13 -20.54 2.14
N ASP A 157 -26.40 -20.47 1.76
CA ASP A 157 -26.91 -19.56 0.73
C ASP A 157 -26.74 -18.07 1.10
N SER A 158 -26.40 -17.73 2.35
CA SER A 158 -26.14 -16.35 2.77
C SER A 158 -24.84 -15.76 2.20
N PHE A 159 -24.01 -16.56 1.53
CA PHE A 159 -22.84 -16.10 0.78
C PHE A 159 -23.16 -15.82 -0.70
N GLU A 160 -24.38 -16.12 -1.14
CA GLU A 160 -24.89 -15.81 -2.48
C GLU A 160 -23.90 -16.19 -3.60
N GLU A 161 -23.54 -15.26 -4.48
CA GLU A 161 -22.63 -15.52 -5.60
C GLU A 161 -21.20 -15.87 -5.16
N PHE A 162 -20.83 -15.57 -3.92
CA PHE A 162 -19.51 -15.83 -3.34
C PHE A 162 -19.43 -17.15 -2.56
N GLN A 163 -20.45 -18.01 -2.63
CA GLN A 163 -20.46 -19.28 -1.90
C GLN A 163 -19.25 -20.16 -2.23
N LYS A 164 -18.83 -20.20 -3.51
CA LYS A 164 -17.65 -20.95 -3.94
C LYS A 164 -16.35 -20.36 -3.38
N ASP A 165 -16.23 -19.03 -3.38
CA ASP A 165 -15.05 -18.35 -2.83
C ASP A 165 -14.94 -18.58 -1.32
N ALA A 166 -16.08 -18.56 -0.62
CA ALA A 166 -16.14 -18.85 0.81
C ALA A 166 -15.81 -20.31 1.14
N GLN A 167 -16.25 -21.26 0.31
CA GLN A 167 -15.87 -22.68 0.42
C GLN A 167 -14.37 -22.85 0.21
N ALA A 168 -13.81 -22.28 -0.86
CA ALA A 168 -12.39 -22.35 -1.15
C ALA A 168 -11.54 -21.73 -0.02
N ALA A 169 -11.94 -20.56 0.50
CA ALA A 169 -11.28 -19.93 1.64
C ALA A 169 -11.31 -20.83 2.89
N LYS A 170 -12.45 -21.48 3.17
CA LYS A 170 -12.57 -22.39 4.31
C LYS A 170 -11.66 -23.61 4.15
N GLU A 171 -11.63 -24.21 2.97
CA GLU A 171 -10.79 -25.38 2.68
C GLU A 171 -9.30 -25.02 2.80
N ASP A 172 -8.85 -23.95 2.16
CA ASP A 172 -7.47 -23.46 2.24
C ASP A 172 -7.04 -23.15 3.68
N SER A 173 -7.90 -22.47 4.45
CA SER A 173 -7.60 -22.20 5.87
C SER A 173 -7.55 -23.46 6.74
N ILE A 174 -8.37 -24.48 6.46
CA ILE A 174 -8.29 -25.78 7.15
C ILE A 174 -6.95 -26.45 6.84
N ASP A 175 -6.56 -26.49 5.58
CA ASP A 175 -5.31 -27.14 5.14
C ASP A 175 -4.09 -26.46 5.76
N ARG A 176 -4.05 -25.11 5.76
CA ARG A 176 -2.99 -24.34 6.42
C ARG A 176 -2.93 -24.57 7.92
N LEU A 177 -4.07 -24.69 8.60
CA LEU A 177 -4.10 -24.96 10.04
C LEU A 177 -3.63 -26.38 10.36
N ASN A 178 -4.00 -27.37 9.55
CA ASN A 178 -3.50 -28.73 9.72
C ASN A 178 -1.97 -28.77 9.57
N ALA A 179 -1.44 -28.18 8.49
CA ALA A 179 0.01 -28.10 8.27
C ALA A 179 0.74 -27.44 9.45
N ALA A 180 0.19 -26.35 9.99
CA ALA A 180 0.78 -25.65 11.13
C ALA A 180 0.75 -26.45 12.43
N ILE A 181 -0.33 -27.23 12.65
CA ILE A 181 -0.43 -28.14 13.79
C ILE A 181 0.63 -29.23 13.66
N ASP A 182 0.77 -29.83 12.48
CA ASP A 182 1.76 -30.89 12.23
C ASP A 182 3.18 -30.36 12.46
N ASP A 183 3.51 -29.20 11.89
CA ASP A 183 4.80 -28.51 12.10
C ASP A 183 5.06 -28.20 13.59
N ALA A 184 4.05 -27.73 14.31
CA ALA A 184 4.19 -27.37 15.72
C ALA A 184 4.34 -28.61 16.61
N VAL A 185 3.67 -29.72 16.28
CA VAL A 185 3.81 -31.01 16.96
C VAL A 185 5.20 -31.59 16.73
N GLU A 186 5.70 -31.56 15.49
CA GLU A 186 7.04 -32.04 15.15
C GLU A 186 8.11 -31.25 15.89
N LYS A 187 8.03 -29.92 15.88
CA LYS A 187 8.96 -29.05 16.64
C LYS A 187 8.94 -29.35 18.14
N ALA A 188 7.75 -29.49 18.72
CA ALA A 188 7.62 -29.82 20.14
C ALA A 188 8.21 -31.19 20.50
N ALA A 189 8.10 -32.18 19.59
CA ALA A 189 8.72 -33.49 19.77
C ALA A 189 10.26 -33.40 19.72
N ILE A 190 10.81 -32.70 18.73
CA ILE A 190 12.25 -32.46 18.60
C ILE A 190 12.81 -31.75 19.84
N ASP A 191 12.13 -30.72 20.33
CA ASP A 191 12.53 -29.98 21.53
C ASP A 191 12.50 -30.86 22.78
N ALA A 192 11.48 -31.73 22.92
CA ALA A 192 11.38 -32.66 24.04
C ALA A 192 12.50 -33.71 24.01
N GLU A 193 12.84 -34.25 22.85
CA GLU A 193 13.96 -35.18 22.66
C GLU A 193 15.30 -34.51 22.97
N LEU A 194 15.49 -33.27 22.52
CA LEU A 194 16.69 -32.49 22.80
C LEU A 194 16.86 -32.26 24.31
N GLU A 195 15.79 -31.89 25.02
CA GLU A 195 15.81 -31.67 26.47
C GLU A 195 15.99 -32.98 27.27
N GLN A 196 15.52 -34.13 26.75
CA GLN A 196 15.86 -35.43 27.33
C GLN A 196 17.33 -35.77 27.12
N ALA A 197 17.85 -35.60 25.91
CA ALA A 197 19.25 -35.84 25.59
C ALA A 197 20.20 -34.95 26.42
N ARG A 198 19.79 -33.72 26.75
CA ARG A 198 20.53 -32.83 27.66
C ARG A 198 20.55 -33.38 29.09
N ARG A 199 19.40 -33.80 29.64
CA ARG A 199 19.30 -34.41 30.96
C ARG A 199 20.15 -35.68 31.07
N ASP A 200 20.07 -36.58 30.09
CA ASP A 200 20.85 -37.82 30.08
C ASP A 200 22.37 -37.55 30.05
N ARG A 201 22.80 -36.53 29.30
CA ARG A 201 24.22 -36.10 29.26
C ARG A 201 24.67 -35.54 30.61
N GLU A 202 23.84 -34.72 31.26
CA GLU A 202 24.12 -34.16 32.58
C GLU A 202 24.21 -35.25 33.66
N GLU A 203 23.29 -36.22 33.65
CA GLU A 203 23.31 -37.36 34.57
C GLU A 203 24.56 -38.23 34.37
N LEU A 204 24.91 -38.54 33.11
CA LEU A 204 26.11 -39.32 32.80
C LEU A 204 27.39 -38.58 33.24
N GLN A 205 27.45 -37.26 33.08
CA GLN A 205 28.55 -36.45 33.58
C GLN A 205 28.63 -36.46 35.11
N ALA A 206 27.49 -36.32 35.81
CA ALA A 206 27.44 -36.40 37.27
C ALA A 206 27.92 -37.77 37.79
N LEU A 207 27.48 -38.87 37.17
CA LEU A 207 27.90 -40.23 37.53
C LEU A 207 29.41 -40.44 37.30
N ARG A 208 29.97 -39.91 36.20
CA ARG A 208 31.42 -39.94 35.93
C ARG A 208 32.18 -39.19 37.02
N GLN A 209 31.75 -37.98 37.36
CA GLN A 209 32.37 -37.19 38.44
C GLN A 209 32.28 -37.88 39.80
N GLU A 210 31.16 -38.55 40.11
CA GLU A 210 31.02 -39.30 41.36
C GLU A 210 31.94 -40.52 41.41
N ARG A 211 32.03 -41.30 40.32
CA ARG A 211 32.98 -42.43 40.20
C ARG A 211 34.42 -41.97 40.38
N GLU A 212 34.79 -40.85 39.77
CA GLU A 212 36.12 -40.26 39.95
C GLU A 212 36.40 -39.82 41.39
N LYS A 213 35.41 -39.22 42.07
CA LYS A 213 35.52 -38.84 43.49
C LYS A 213 35.66 -40.07 44.39
N ARG A 214 34.87 -41.13 44.16
CA ARG A 214 34.97 -42.40 44.90
C ARG A 214 36.33 -43.05 44.71
N LEU A 215 36.83 -43.12 43.46
CA LEU A 215 38.16 -43.65 43.14
C LEU A 215 39.29 -42.85 43.80
N LYS A 216 39.14 -41.52 43.92
CA LYS A 216 40.09 -40.67 44.66
C LYS A 216 40.03 -40.90 46.17
N SER A 217 38.87 -41.22 46.74
CA SER A 217 38.69 -41.47 48.18
C SER A 217 39.05 -42.88 48.67
N SER A 218 38.99 -43.91 47.81
CA SER A 218 39.27 -45.31 48.21
C SER A 218 40.75 -45.70 48.21
N LYS A 219 41.66 -44.74 47.98
CA LYS A 219 43.11 -44.97 48.08
C LYS A 219 43.56 -44.92 49.56
N THR A 220 43.40 -46.03 50.28
CA THR A 220 44.28 -46.39 51.41
C THR A 220 45.52 -47.07 50.81
N PRO A 221 46.76 -46.69 51.19
CA PRO A 221 47.95 -47.16 50.48
C PRO A 221 48.35 -48.59 50.91
N PRO A 222 48.57 -49.53 49.98
CA PRO A 222 49.52 -50.60 50.24
C PRO A 222 50.96 -50.10 49.99
N ALA A 223 51.88 -50.61 50.81
CA ALA A 223 53.32 -50.35 50.80
C ALA A 223 53.98 -50.70 49.44
N PRO A 224 55.13 -50.08 49.11
CA PRO A 224 55.68 -50.10 47.76
C PRO A 224 56.46 -51.39 47.47
N THR A 225 56.21 -51.98 46.30
CA THR A 225 57.12 -52.96 45.68
C THR A 225 57.52 -52.43 44.29
N LYS A 226 58.81 -52.57 43.99
CA LYS A 226 59.54 -52.06 42.81
C LYS A 226 59.07 -52.65 41.46
N PRO A 227 59.43 -52.01 40.33
CA PRO A 227 58.78 -52.18 39.03
C PRO A 227 59.52 -53.11 38.05
N GLU A 228 58.77 -53.73 37.13
CA GLU A 228 59.10 -54.10 35.72
C GLU A 228 58.09 -55.14 35.19
N PRO A 229 57.90 -55.31 33.86
CA PRO A 229 57.75 -54.31 32.82
C PRO A 229 56.39 -54.43 32.09
N GLU A 230 56.15 -53.40 31.29
CA GLU A 230 55.02 -53.07 30.45
C GLU A 230 54.55 -54.21 29.50
N ALA A 231 53.27 -54.59 29.63
CA ALA A 231 52.54 -55.37 28.64
C ALA A 231 51.27 -54.59 28.28
N ALA A 232 51.41 -53.76 27.24
CA ALA A 232 50.32 -53.07 26.61
C ALA A 232 49.44 -54.05 25.81
N LEU A 233 48.13 -53.99 26.03
CA LEU A 233 47.10 -54.49 25.14
C LEU A 233 46.04 -53.39 24.97
N PRO A 234 45.38 -53.33 23.81
CA PRO A 234 45.46 -52.17 22.94
C PRO A 234 44.45 -51.08 23.26
N GLU A 235 44.88 -49.84 23.05
CA GLU A 235 44.02 -48.69 22.82
C GLU A 235 43.02 -49.04 21.72
N LYS A 236 41.72 -48.83 21.98
CA LYS A 236 40.73 -48.82 20.91
C LYS A 236 40.97 -47.57 20.10
N ASP A 237 41.64 -47.78 18.97
CA ASP A 237 41.75 -46.89 17.83
C ASP A 237 40.53 -45.99 17.70
N THR A 238 40.79 -44.69 17.86
CA THR A 238 40.17 -43.65 17.03
C THR A 238 40.07 -44.20 15.61
N THR A 239 38.85 -44.43 15.15
CA THR A 239 38.60 -44.79 13.76
C THR A 239 38.95 -43.57 12.92
N GLN A 240 40.23 -43.48 12.52
CA GLN A 240 40.63 -42.83 11.30
C GLN A 240 39.78 -43.48 10.20
N HIS A 241 38.78 -42.77 9.70
CA HIS A 241 38.19 -43.13 8.42
C HIS A 241 39.24 -42.81 7.35
N THR A 242 40.11 -43.79 7.09
CA THR A 242 40.98 -43.76 5.93
C THR A 242 40.09 -43.65 4.69
N ASN A 243 40.18 -42.51 4.02
CA ASN A 243 39.68 -42.28 2.68
C ASN A 243 40.23 -43.38 1.77
N ARG A 244 39.41 -44.39 1.45
CA ARG A 244 39.81 -45.49 0.58
C ARG A 244 38.76 -45.66 -0.51
N ASN A 245 39.15 -45.18 -1.70
CA ASN A 245 38.54 -45.33 -3.02
C ASN A 245 37.09 -44.87 -3.20
N ILE A 246 36.96 -43.63 -3.68
CA ILE A 246 35.78 -43.16 -4.43
C ILE A 246 35.93 -43.69 -5.85
N ASN A 247 35.50 -44.93 -6.09
CA ASN A 247 35.30 -45.41 -7.46
C ASN A 247 34.11 -46.36 -7.47
N VAL A 248 32.93 -45.75 -7.34
CA VAL A 248 31.64 -46.44 -7.43
C VAL A 248 31.15 -46.24 -8.86
N ASP A 249 30.95 -47.33 -9.61
CA ASP A 249 30.37 -47.26 -10.95
C ASP A 249 28.85 -47.15 -10.86
N TYR A 250 28.36 -45.92 -10.76
CA TYR A 250 26.94 -45.61 -10.61
C TYR A 250 26.06 -46.10 -11.78
N ALA A 251 26.64 -46.35 -12.95
CA ALA A 251 25.91 -46.86 -14.11
C ALA A 251 25.49 -48.34 -13.96
N SER A 252 26.13 -49.07 -13.04
CA SER A 252 25.89 -50.48 -12.79
C SER A 252 24.95 -50.75 -11.60
N ILE A 253 24.43 -49.70 -10.94
CA ILE A 253 23.59 -49.82 -9.75
C ILE A 253 22.09 -49.86 -10.14
N PRO A 254 21.31 -50.80 -9.60
CA PRO A 254 19.85 -50.85 -9.78
C PRO A 254 19.18 -49.53 -9.34
N GLY A 255 18.20 -49.06 -10.11
CA GLY A 255 17.58 -47.73 -9.92
C GLY A 255 16.85 -47.52 -8.58
N ASP A 256 16.46 -48.61 -7.92
CA ASP A 256 15.84 -48.64 -6.60
C ASP A 256 16.84 -48.54 -5.43
N GLU A 257 18.11 -48.90 -5.65
CA GLU A 257 19.18 -48.76 -4.65
C GLU A 257 19.97 -47.44 -4.79
N LEU A 258 19.86 -46.78 -5.95
CA LEU A 258 20.54 -45.52 -6.26
C LEU A 258 20.34 -44.42 -5.19
N PRO A 259 19.12 -44.16 -4.68
CA PRO A 259 18.89 -43.08 -3.71
C PRO A 259 19.61 -43.30 -2.38
N ASN A 260 19.71 -44.55 -1.93
CA ASN A 260 20.38 -44.90 -0.67
C ASN A 260 21.90 -44.80 -0.79
N VAL A 261 22.45 -45.21 -1.95
CA VAL A 261 23.89 -45.07 -2.23
C VAL A 261 24.27 -43.60 -2.37
N LEU A 262 23.48 -42.80 -3.10
CA LEU A 262 23.68 -41.36 -3.24
C LEU A 262 23.57 -40.64 -1.89
N GLY A 263 22.62 -41.01 -1.04
CA GLY A 263 22.48 -40.46 0.31
C GLY A 263 23.69 -40.78 1.19
N THR A 264 24.22 -42.00 1.12
CA THR A 264 25.39 -42.42 1.91
C THR A 264 26.67 -41.69 1.47
N ASP A 265 26.85 -41.50 0.17
CA ASP A 265 28.01 -40.77 -0.34
C ASP A 265 27.88 -39.26 -0.14
N ALA A 266 26.68 -38.67 -0.22
CA ALA A 266 26.45 -37.28 0.14
C ALA A 266 26.86 -36.97 1.59
N VAL A 267 26.59 -37.90 2.52
CA VAL A 267 27.03 -37.78 3.92
C VAL A 267 28.55 -37.85 4.04
N LYS A 268 29.23 -38.71 3.28
CA LYS A 268 30.71 -38.78 3.27
C LYS A 268 31.33 -37.50 2.71
N TRP A 269 30.79 -36.98 1.60
CA TRP A 269 31.23 -35.73 1.02
C TRP A 269 31.03 -34.56 2.00
N ALA A 270 29.86 -34.47 2.64
CA ALA A 270 29.56 -33.41 3.61
C ALA A 270 30.50 -33.48 4.83
N THR A 271 30.86 -34.70 5.25
CA THR A 271 31.82 -34.92 6.34
C THR A 271 33.23 -34.46 5.94
N ALA A 272 33.67 -34.76 4.71
CA ALA A 272 34.96 -34.30 4.18
C ALA A 272 35.01 -32.77 4.03
N PHE A 273 33.93 -32.15 3.57
CA PHE A 273 33.80 -30.69 3.47
C PHE A 273 33.93 -30.02 4.84
N ASN A 274 33.15 -30.49 5.82
CA ASN A 274 33.21 -29.96 7.18
C ASN A 274 34.62 -30.11 7.79
N GLN A 275 35.30 -31.23 7.53
CA GLN A 275 36.67 -31.43 8.02
C GLN A 275 37.65 -30.42 7.41
N ILE A 276 37.61 -30.20 6.09
CA ILE A 276 38.49 -29.26 5.39
C ILE A 276 38.25 -27.82 5.85
N VAL A 277 36.98 -27.44 6.03
CA VAL A 277 36.58 -26.11 6.48
C VAL A 277 37.07 -25.83 7.90
N ILE A 278 36.96 -26.81 8.80
CA ILE A 278 37.43 -26.73 10.18
C ILE A 278 38.97 -26.65 10.23
N GLU A 279 39.66 -27.48 9.45
CA GLU A 279 41.13 -27.53 9.41
C GLU A 279 41.76 -26.27 8.82
N ASN A 280 41.11 -25.64 7.84
CA ASN A 280 41.63 -24.45 7.14
C ASN A 280 41.01 -23.13 7.64
N ASN A 281 40.12 -23.18 8.65
CA ASN A 281 39.41 -22.04 9.22
C ASN A 281 38.72 -21.16 8.16
N VAL A 282 38.11 -21.80 7.15
CA VAL A 282 37.43 -21.12 6.05
C VAL A 282 36.05 -20.65 6.54
N PRO A 283 35.67 -19.37 6.38
CA PRO A 283 34.34 -18.92 6.72
C PRO A 283 33.30 -19.56 5.80
N ILE A 284 32.28 -20.17 6.41
CA ILE A 284 31.19 -20.81 5.67
C ILE A 284 30.16 -19.75 5.27
N ASP A 285 30.05 -19.49 3.97
CA ASP A 285 28.96 -18.70 3.40
C ASP A 285 28.13 -19.55 2.41
N GLU A 286 26.96 -19.02 2.07
CA GLU A 286 25.97 -19.70 1.22
C GLU A 286 26.53 -19.98 -0.19
N GLU A 287 27.42 -19.12 -0.68
CA GLU A 287 28.06 -19.25 -2.00
C GLU A 287 29.06 -20.40 -2.02
N LEU A 288 29.88 -20.56 -0.98
CA LEU A 288 30.81 -21.68 -0.82
C LEU A 288 30.07 -23.01 -0.72
N ILE A 289 28.98 -23.07 0.06
CA ILE A 289 28.14 -24.26 0.18
C ILE A 289 27.55 -24.63 -1.19
N CYS A 290 26.93 -23.67 -1.88
CA CYS A 290 26.31 -23.91 -3.18
C CYS A 290 27.31 -24.38 -4.23
N THR A 291 28.49 -23.75 -4.28
CA THR A 291 29.54 -24.08 -5.25
C THR A 291 30.09 -25.48 -5.01
N TRP A 292 30.26 -25.86 -3.75
CA TRP A 292 30.76 -27.19 -3.41
C TRP A 292 29.74 -28.29 -3.71
N PHE A 293 28.46 -28.09 -3.41
CA PHE A 293 27.41 -29.04 -3.79
C PHE A 293 27.28 -29.15 -5.31
N ALA A 294 27.35 -28.04 -6.04
CA ALA A 294 27.32 -28.05 -7.51
C ALA A 294 28.48 -28.88 -8.10
N PHE A 295 29.70 -28.71 -7.56
CA PHE A 295 30.88 -29.47 -7.99
C PHE A 295 30.76 -30.96 -7.64
N ALA A 296 30.23 -31.29 -6.46
CA ALA A 296 29.97 -32.68 -6.06
C ALA A 296 28.96 -33.38 -6.99
N PHE A 297 27.90 -32.68 -7.38
CA PHE A 297 26.90 -33.18 -8.33
C PHE A 297 27.45 -33.34 -9.75
N GLU A 298 28.25 -32.38 -10.25
CA GLU A 298 28.91 -32.50 -11.55
C GLU A 298 29.91 -33.67 -11.59
N THR A 299 30.68 -33.85 -10.51
CA THR A 299 31.64 -34.96 -10.37
C THR A 299 30.93 -36.31 -10.31
N ALA A 300 29.77 -36.39 -9.65
CA ALA A 300 28.94 -37.61 -9.65
C ALA A 300 28.36 -37.93 -11.04
N ARG A 301 28.10 -36.92 -11.87
CA ARG A 301 27.50 -37.06 -13.20
C ARG A 301 28.52 -37.38 -14.31
N SER A 302 29.78 -37.00 -14.11
CA SER A 302 30.89 -37.27 -15.03
C SER A 302 31.68 -38.48 -14.50
N HIS A 303 31.63 -39.64 -15.16
CA HIS A 303 32.44 -40.82 -14.84
C HIS A 303 33.96 -40.60 -15.05
N LYS A 304 34.58 -39.66 -14.33
CA LYS A 304 36.01 -39.44 -14.29
C LYS A 304 36.44 -39.04 -12.89
N THR A 305 37.30 -39.86 -12.32
CA THR A 305 38.12 -39.55 -11.15
C THR A 305 38.86 -38.23 -11.37
N VAL A 306 38.54 -37.21 -10.58
CA VAL A 306 39.38 -36.02 -10.43
C VAL A 306 40.19 -36.21 -9.15
N ALA A 307 41.51 -36.36 -9.31
CA ALA A 307 42.44 -36.32 -8.19
C ALA A 307 42.47 -34.87 -7.67
N VAL A 308 42.30 -34.71 -6.36
CA VAL A 308 42.45 -33.44 -5.66
C VAL A 308 43.94 -33.30 -5.31
N GLU A 309 44.63 -32.35 -5.95
CA GLU A 309 45.91 -31.79 -5.48
C GLU A 309 45.67 -30.52 -4.67
#